data_AF-A0A930T1T4-F1
#
_entry.id   AF-A0A930T1T4-F1
#
_cell.length_a   1.000
_cell.length_b   1.000
_cell.length_c   1.000
_cell.angle_alpha   90.00
_cell.angle_beta   90.00
_cell.angle_gamma   90.00
#
_symmetry.space_group_name_H-M   'P 1'
#
loop_
_entity.id
_entity.type
_entity.pdbx_description
1 polymer ?
#
loop_
_entity_poly.entity_id
_entity_poly.type
_entity_poly.pdbx_seq_one_letter_code
_entity_poly.pdbx_strand_id
1 'polypeptide(L)'
;MALFTNQKQLRRLHRFLAPFTVIPILITLFTGVFFELAVTVDKFDEFSWLLSWHRGDFGILDLSKFYPFLNALGLFFLAISGISLWWQNNFKSRKKKTSSQND
;
A
#
# COMPACT_ATOMS: atom_id res chain seq x y z
N MET A 1 7.08 -24.36 -5.03
CA MET A 1 7.19 -23.04 -5.71
C MET A 1 7.69 -22.00 -4.71
N ALA A 2 9.01 -21.94 -4.50
CA ALA A 2 9.65 -21.12 -3.47
C ALA A 2 10.19 -19.82 -4.09
N LEU A 3 9.31 -18.86 -4.37
CA LEU A 3 9.71 -17.62 -5.04
C LEU A 3 10.38 -16.59 -4.10
N PHE A 4 10.52 -16.87 -2.79
CA PHE A 4 11.04 -15.90 -1.80
C PHE A 4 12.04 -16.51 -0.79
N THR A 5 13.05 -17.23 -1.25
CA THR A 5 14.08 -17.83 -0.37
C THR A 5 15.03 -16.79 0.25
N ASN A 6 15.13 -15.57 -0.28
CA ASN A 6 16.05 -14.54 0.23
C ASN A 6 15.36 -13.38 0.98
N GLN A 7 15.30 -13.54 2.30
CA GLN A 7 14.70 -12.61 3.27
C GLN A 7 15.24 -11.17 3.19
N LYS A 8 16.56 -11.02 3.07
CA LYS A 8 17.21 -9.70 3.06
C LYS A 8 16.86 -8.94 1.78
N GLN A 9 16.78 -9.65 0.65
CA GLN A 9 16.37 -9.08 -0.63
C GLN A 9 14.90 -8.67 -0.60
N LEU A 10 13.99 -9.50 -0.06
CA LEU A 10 12.57 -9.13 0.07
C LEU A 10 12.36 -7.86 0.91
N ARG A 11 13.06 -7.75 2.06
CA ARG A 11 13.01 -6.53 2.90
C ARG A 11 13.53 -5.30 2.17
N ARG A 12 14.64 -5.45 1.44
CA ARG A 12 15.24 -4.35 0.66
C ARG A 12 14.30 -3.90 -0.46
N LEU A 13 13.70 -4.85 -1.19
CA LEU A 13 12.76 -4.58 -2.27
C LEU A 13 11.49 -3.91 -1.74
N HIS A 14 10.89 -4.46 -0.68
CA HIS A 14 9.72 -3.87 -0.03
C HIS A 14 9.99 -2.43 0.41
N ARG A 15 11.10 -2.18 1.12
CA ARG A 15 11.47 -0.83 1.58
C ARG A 15 11.72 0.13 0.42
N PHE A 16 12.26 -0.33 -0.70
CA PHE A 16 12.53 0.50 -1.87
C PHE A 16 11.25 0.87 -2.63
N LEU A 17 10.34 -0.09 -2.87
CA LEU A 17 9.10 0.14 -3.62
C LEU A 17 8.02 0.81 -2.76
N ALA A 18 8.02 0.60 -1.44
CA ALA A 18 7.00 1.12 -0.54
C ALA A 18 6.71 2.62 -0.71
N PRO A 19 7.68 3.56 -0.73
CA PRO A 19 7.33 4.98 -0.90
C PRO A 19 6.61 5.25 -2.22
N PHE A 20 7.04 4.61 -3.32
CA PHE A 20 6.42 4.80 -4.64
C PHE A 20 4.99 4.26 -4.72
N THR A 21 4.68 3.21 -3.97
CA THR A 21 3.34 2.60 -3.97
C THR A 21 2.43 3.17 -2.88
N VAL A 22 2.97 3.47 -1.70
CA VAL A 22 2.21 4.01 -0.55
C VAL A 22 1.72 5.43 -0.83
N ILE A 23 2.54 6.29 -1.42
CA ILE A 23 2.16 7.69 -1.70
C ILE A 23 0.85 7.78 -2.52
N PRO A 24 0.75 7.16 -3.72
CA PRO A 24 -0.47 7.25 -4.52
C PRO A 24 -1.66 6.55 -3.82
N ILE A 25 -1.43 5.45 -3.10
CA ILE A 25 -2.48 4.78 -2.32
C ILE A 25 -3.04 5.70 -1.23
N LEU A 26 -2.18 6.41 -0.50
CA LEU A 26 -2.61 7.36 0.53
C LEU A 26 -3.38 8.54 -0.06
N ILE A 27 -2.91 9.11 -1.17
CA ILE A 27 -3.64 10.17 -1.87
C ILE A 27 -5.04 9.68 -2.23
N THR A 28 -5.13 8.48 -2.81
CA THR A 28 -6.40 7.87 -3.24
C THR A 28 -7.34 7.60 -2.05
N LEU A 29 -6.78 7.12 -0.94
CA LEU A 29 -7.51 6.89 0.31
C LEU A 29 -8.09 8.19 0.86
N PHE A 30 -7.25 9.22 1.04
CA PHE A 30 -7.69 10.48 1.63
C PHE A 30 -8.67 11.23 0.73
N THR A 31 -8.38 11.30 -0.58
CA THR A 31 -9.30 11.94 -1.54
C THR A 31 -10.65 11.24 -1.59
N GLY A 32 -10.68 9.90 -1.56
CA GLY A 32 -11.93 9.15 -1.51
C GLY A 32 -12.73 9.41 -0.24
N VAL A 33 -12.08 9.35 0.94
CA VAL A 33 -12.73 9.62 2.23
C VAL A 33 -13.25 11.06 2.32
N PHE A 34 -12.44 12.05 1.93
CA PHE A 34 -12.87 13.44 1.97
C PHE A 34 -13.95 13.76 0.93
N PHE A 35 -13.92 13.12 -0.24
CA PHE A 35 -14.96 13.29 -1.24
C PHE A 35 -16.30 12.74 -0.73
N GLU A 36 -16.30 11.57 -0.10
CA GLU A 36 -17.49 10.99 0.52
C GLU A 36 -18.06 11.89 1.62
N LEU A 37 -17.19 12.49 2.45
CA LEU A 37 -17.61 13.47 3.45
C LEU A 37 -18.22 14.71 2.80
N ALA A 38 -17.65 15.21 1.69
CA ALA A 38 -18.18 16.35 0.96
C ALA A 38 -19.56 16.05 0.34
N VAL A 39 -19.75 14.85 -0.22
CA VAL A 39 -21.05 14.38 -0.71
C VAL A 39 -22.07 14.33 0.42
N THR A 40 -21.68 13.85 1.61
CA THR A 40 -22.56 13.75 2.77
C THR A 40 -23.08 15.12 3.26
N VAL A 41 -22.31 16.19 3.06
CA VAL A 41 -22.70 17.56 3.42
C VAL A 41 -23.24 18.38 2.24
N ASP A 42 -23.60 17.71 1.14
CA ASP A 42 -24.14 18.31 -0.10
C ASP A 42 -23.20 19.36 -0.75
N LYS A 43 -21.89 19.16 -0.63
CA LYS A 43 -20.85 20.02 -1.21
C LYS A 43 -20.08 19.36 -2.36
N PHE A 44 -20.68 18.39 -3.03
CA PHE A 44 -20.00 17.60 -4.06
C PHE A 44 -19.44 18.45 -5.22
N ASP A 45 -20.14 19.53 -5.61
CA ASP A 45 -19.69 20.43 -6.68
C ASP A 45 -18.40 21.18 -6.32
N GLU A 46 -18.32 21.72 -5.09
CA GLU A 46 -17.16 22.46 -4.57
C GLU A 46 -15.92 21.56 -4.44
N PHE A 47 -16.12 20.28 -4.17
CA PHE A 47 -15.05 19.29 -3.94
C PHE A 47 -14.87 18.30 -5.09
N SER A 48 -15.43 18.57 -6.26
CA SER A 48 -15.29 17.72 -7.46
C SER A 48 -13.83 17.46 -7.86
N TRP A 49 -12.93 18.38 -7.53
CA TRP A 49 -11.49 18.23 -7.75
C TRP A 49 -10.84 17.09 -6.93
N LEU A 50 -11.40 16.71 -5.77
CA LEU A 50 -10.94 15.53 -5.02
C LEU A 50 -11.12 14.27 -5.85
N LEU A 51 -12.25 14.18 -6.57
CA LEU A 51 -12.54 13.02 -7.40
C LEU A 51 -11.62 12.95 -8.62
N SER A 52 -11.21 14.09 -9.18
CA SER A 52 -10.17 14.14 -10.22
C SER A 52 -8.84 13.62 -9.68
N TRP A 53 -8.38 14.13 -8.53
CA TRP A 53 -7.14 13.66 -7.89
C TRP A 53 -7.20 12.18 -7.50
N HIS A 54 -8.36 11.70 -7.03
CA HIS A 54 -8.60 10.29 -6.72
C HIS A 54 -8.37 9.38 -7.93
N ARG A 55 -8.78 9.83 -9.12
CA ARG A 55 -8.56 9.10 -10.37
C ARG A 55 -7.14 9.22 -10.91
N GLY A 56 -6.33 10.15 -10.39
CA GLY A 56 -5.00 10.46 -10.90
C GLY A 56 -5.00 11.56 -11.97
N ASP A 57 -6.09 12.31 -12.10
CA ASP A 57 -6.14 13.54 -12.87
C ASP A 57 -5.76 14.71 -11.96
N PHE A 58 -4.50 15.16 -12.07
CA PHE A 58 -3.98 16.30 -11.34
C PHE A 58 -4.06 17.60 -12.16
N GLY A 59 -4.89 17.65 -13.21
CA GLY A 59 -5.04 18.77 -14.11
C GLY A 59 -3.95 18.80 -15.19
N ILE A 60 -2.75 19.29 -14.86
CA ILE A 60 -1.63 19.39 -15.83
C ILE A 60 -1.03 18.01 -16.13
N LEU A 61 -1.11 17.10 -15.16
CA LEU A 61 -0.61 15.74 -15.23
C LEU A 61 -1.79 14.77 -15.19
N ASP A 62 -2.14 14.22 -16.34
CA ASP A 62 -3.16 13.17 -16.44
C ASP A 62 -2.50 11.78 -16.33
N LEU A 63 -2.55 11.21 -15.14
CA LEU A 63 -2.15 9.83 -14.88
C LEU A 63 -3.34 8.89 -14.84
N SER A 64 -4.56 9.34 -15.18
CA SER A 64 -5.81 8.58 -14.96
C SER A 64 -5.80 7.18 -15.57
N LYS A 65 -5.07 7.00 -16.67
CA LYS A 65 -4.91 5.69 -17.33
C LYS A 65 -4.05 4.71 -16.54
N PHE A 66 -3.03 5.18 -15.82
CA PHE A 66 -2.04 4.33 -15.15
C PHE A 66 -2.20 4.32 -13.63
N TYR A 67 -2.74 5.39 -13.06
CA TYR A 67 -2.86 5.61 -11.64
C TYR A 67 -3.66 4.51 -10.91
N PRO A 68 -4.83 4.05 -11.43
CA PRO A 68 -5.55 2.93 -10.82
C PRO A 68 -4.74 1.63 -10.81
N PHE A 69 -3.97 1.36 -11.88
CA PHE A 69 -3.12 0.18 -11.96
C PHE A 69 -1.94 0.26 -10.98
N LEU A 70 -1.34 1.44 -10.83
CA LEU A 70 -0.27 1.68 -9.86
C LEU A 70 -0.76 1.43 -8.42
N ASN A 71 -1.97 1.90 -8.10
CA ASN A 71 -2.61 1.63 -6.81
C ASN A 71 -2.88 0.14 -6.61
N ALA A 72 -3.49 -0.54 -7.60
CA ALA A 72 -3.83 -1.95 -7.48
C ALA A 72 -2.58 -2.83 -7.32
N LEU A 73 -1.59 -2.68 -8.20
CA LEU A 73 -0.34 -3.43 -8.15
C LEU A 73 0.49 -3.08 -6.91
N GLY A 74 0.54 -1.79 -6.55
CA GLY A 74 1.24 -1.31 -5.38
C GLY A 74 0.67 -1.88 -4.10
N LEU A 75 -0.65 -1.88 -3.97
CA LEU A 75 -1.36 -2.45 -2.82
C LEU A 75 -1.14 -3.96 -2.75
N PHE A 76 -1.28 -4.65 -3.88
CA PHE A 76 -1.07 -6.09 -3.96
C PHE A 76 0.36 -6.48 -3.55
N PHE A 77 1.35 -5.77 -4.09
CA PHE A 77 2.76 -5.95 -3.73
C PHE A 77 3.00 -5.72 -2.24
N LEU A 78 2.51 -4.60 -1.68
CA LEU A 78 2.65 -4.25 -0.27
C LEU A 78 1.97 -5.28 0.64
N ALA A 79 0.77 -5.73 0.29
CA ALA A 79 0.02 -6.72 1.06
C ALA A 79 0.77 -8.05 1.09
N ILE A 80 1.16 -8.59 -0.07
CA ILE A 80 1.87 -9.88 -0.13
C ILE A 80 3.21 -9.80 0.57
N SER A 81 4.03 -8.79 0.26
CA SER A 81 5.36 -8.66 0.86
C SER A 81 5.28 -8.37 2.36
N GLY A 82 4.34 -7.54 2.81
CA GLY A 82 4.08 -7.26 4.22
C GLY A 82 3.64 -8.50 5.00
N ILE A 83 2.63 -9.24 4.50
CA ILE A 83 2.15 -10.50 5.10
C ILE A 83 3.27 -11.53 5.16
N SER A 84 4.04 -11.69 4.07
CA SER A 84 5.17 -12.62 4.00
C SER A 84 6.23 -12.29 5.06
N LEU A 85 6.62 -11.02 5.18
CA LEU A 85 7.58 -10.56 6.19
C LEU A 85 7.05 -10.72 7.62
N TRP A 86 5.77 -10.40 7.84
CA TRP A 86 5.12 -10.53 9.15
C TRP A 86 5.06 -12.00 9.60
N TRP A 87 4.56 -12.89 8.72
CA TRP A 87 4.50 -14.33 8.99
C TRP A 87 5.89 -14.83 9.40
N GLN A 88 6.89 -14.62 8.56
CA GLN A 88 8.24 -15.15 8.77
C GLN A 88 8.93 -14.63 10.04
N ASN A 89 8.68 -13.39 10.45
CA ASN A 89 9.22 -12.84 11.68
C ASN A 89 8.59 -13.51 12.93
N ASN A 90 7.27 -13.74 12.90
CA ASN A 90 6.55 -14.38 14.00
C ASN A 90 6.93 -15.86 14.18
N PHE A 91 7.15 -16.60 13.08
CA PHE A 91 7.57 -18.01 13.18
C PHE A 91 9.03 -18.18 13.64
N LYS A 92 9.94 -17.26 13.29
CA LYS A 92 11.33 -17.29 13.79
C LYS A 92 11.42 -16.98 15.29
N SER A 93 10.64 -16.02 15.78
CA SER A 93 10.59 -15.70 17.21
C SER A 93 10.05 -16.84 18.08
N ARG A 94 9.13 -17.66 17.54
CA ARG A 94 8.65 -18.87 18.25
C ARG A 94 9.73 -19.96 18.38
N LYS A 95 10.55 -20.18 17.36
CA LYS A 95 11.62 -21.20 17.39
C LYS A 95 12.77 -20.88 18.36
N LYS A 96 13.03 -19.59 18.61
CA LYS A 96 14.09 -19.14 19.53
C LYS A 96 13.67 -19.24 21.01
N LYS A 97 12.37 -19.13 21.32
CA LYS A 97 11.86 -19.31 22.69
C LYS A 97 11.88 -20.76 23.16
N THR A 98 11.65 -21.73 22.26
CA THR A 98 11.64 -23.15 22.63
C THR A 98 13.03 -23.77 22.79
N SER A 99 14.08 -23.13 22.28
CA SER A 99 15.48 -23.59 22.41
C SER A 99 16.17 -23.04 23.67
N SER A 100 15.80 -21.84 24.12
CA SER A 100 16.35 -21.24 25.36
C SER A 100 15.68 -21.74 26.65
N GLN A 101 14.67 -22.61 26.56
CA GLN A 101 13.94 -23.17 27.72
C GLN A 101 14.33 -24.63 27.99
N ASN A 102 15.17 -25.23 27.14
CA ASN A 102 15.66 -26.61 27.27
C ASN A 102 17.16 -26.67 27.65
N ASP A 103 17.78 -25.52 27.91
CA ASP A 103 19.13 -25.37 28.49
C ASP A 103 18.98 -24.85 29.93
#